data_AF-A0A813LIH1-F1
#
_entry.id   AF-A0A813LIH1-F1
#
_cell.length_a   1.000
_cell.length_b   1.000
_cell.length_c   1.000
_cell.angle_alpha   90.00
_cell.angle_beta   90.00
_cell.angle_gamma   90.00
#
_symmetry.space_group_name_H-M   'P 1'
#
loop_
_entity.id
_entity.type
_entity.pdbx_description
1 polymer ?
#
loop_
_entity_poly.entity_id
_entity_poly.type
_entity_poly.pdbx_seq_one_letter_code
_entity_poly.pdbx_strand_id
1 'polypeptide(L)'
;MASRGDSRKERRRGNGWAVAAFGAIGLLLFNGRGFVSPKSNAPLLSSQRTVSSARSARGGSAAVHAVPAPRDGVDWENLGFGLTTRDTQMVVAKCQKDGEWADFQVQPYGPMEMEPAATALNYGQALFEGMKAHRTSKGRIVLFRPEMNARRMARGAERFLMPPIPEKLFLEMCGAAVRANADWVPPEGKGELYLRPLLIGSGGALGVGASPEYTFVIYAAPVGRYFSGAGARLLVEGSHNRAAPLGTGDVKAAGNYAQEAQRILRNTVTRVGHSSCLNMFKHPILIRK
;
A
#
# COMPACT_ATOMS: atom_id res chain seq x y z
N MET A 1 55.39 11.73 -57.32
CA MET A 1 56.35 11.28 -56.29
C MET A 1 55.55 11.04 -55.01
N ALA A 2 55.12 9.80 -54.72
CA ALA A 2 55.72 8.85 -53.76
C ALA A 2 55.95 9.51 -52.37
N SER A 3 55.42 9.04 -51.23
CA SER A 3 55.42 7.68 -50.66
C SER A 3 54.43 7.58 -49.46
N ARG A 4 53.71 6.45 -49.27
CA ARG A 4 53.85 5.38 -48.22
C ARG A 4 53.58 5.85 -46.76
N GLY A 5 52.85 5.15 -45.88
CA GLY A 5 52.21 3.81 -45.83
C GLY A 5 51.01 3.81 -44.86
N ASP A 6 50.02 2.92 -44.99
CA ASP A 6 49.89 1.58 -44.36
C ASP A 6 49.72 1.64 -42.82
N SER A 7 48.86 0.92 -42.08
CA SER A 7 47.75 -0.04 -42.25
C SER A 7 47.09 -0.21 -40.87
N ARG A 8 45.76 -0.43 -40.81
CA ARG A 8 45.10 -1.46 -39.95
C ARG A 8 43.56 -1.39 -40.03
N LYS A 9 42.99 -2.45 -40.63
CA LYS A 9 41.61 -2.92 -40.42
C LYS A 9 41.55 -3.72 -39.11
N GLU A 10 40.51 -3.52 -38.31
CA GLU A 10 40.04 -4.57 -37.40
C GLU A 10 38.52 -4.56 -37.27
N ARG A 11 37.92 -5.70 -37.66
CA ARG A 11 36.51 -6.05 -37.48
C ARG A 11 36.25 -6.29 -35.99
N ARG A 12 35.14 -5.78 -35.44
CA ARG A 12 34.56 -6.35 -34.22
C ARG A 12 33.16 -6.89 -34.48
N ARG A 13 33.05 -8.18 -34.14
CA ARG A 13 31.89 -9.06 -34.22
C ARG A 13 30.86 -8.68 -33.16
N GLY A 14 29.58 -8.90 -33.49
CA GLY A 14 28.48 -8.81 -32.54
C GLY A 14 28.52 -9.93 -31.51
N ASN A 15 28.15 -9.59 -30.28
CA ASN A 15 27.87 -10.56 -29.22
C ASN A 15 26.36 -10.56 -28.98
N GLY A 16 25.71 -11.62 -29.46
CA GLY A 16 24.38 -12.02 -29.03
C GLY A 16 24.47 -12.56 -27.61
N TRP A 17 23.58 -12.11 -26.74
CA TRP A 17 23.34 -12.74 -25.45
C TRP A 17 22.19 -13.72 -25.62
N ALA A 18 22.53 -15.00 -25.51
CA ALA A 18 21.60 -16.11 -25.49
C ALA A 18 20.76 -16.05 -24.20
N VAL A 19 19.44 -16.10 -24.36
CA VAL A 19 18.49 -16.31 -23.28
C VAL A 19 18.52 -17.80 -22.92
N ALA A 20 19.01 -18.13 -21.73
CA ALA A 20 18.94 -19.47 -21.18
C ALA A 20 17.49 -19.74 -20.75
N ALA A 21 16.80 -20.58 -21.53
CA ALA A 21 15.51 -21.17 -21.16
C ALA A 21 15.75 -22.32 -20.18
N PHE A 22 15.28 -22.18 -18.94
CA PHE A 22 15.19 -23.30 -18.02
C PHE A 22 13.91 -24.08 -18.32
N GLY A 23 14.07 -25.26 -18.91
CA GLY A 23 13.04 -26.27 -19.02
C GLY A 23 12.93 -27.10 -17.74
N ALA A 24 11.71 -27.38 -17.32
CA ALA A 24 11.38 -28.53 -16.48
C ALA A 24 10.03 -29.08 -16.95
N ILE A 25 10.11 -30.05 -17.85
CA ILE A 25 9.02 -30.95 -18.21
C ILE A 25 8.98 -32.03 -17.14
N GLY A 26 7.92 -32.05 -16.34
CA GLY A 26 7.60 -33.12 -15.38
C GLY A 26 6.29 -33.80 -15.79
N LEU A 27 6.40 -34.79 -16.67
CA LEU A 27 5.32 -35.71 -17.04
C LEU A 27 5.28 -36.83 -15.99
N LEU A 28 4.23 -36.88 -15.16
CA LEU A 28 3.95 -38.02 -14.29
C LEU A 28 2.61 -38.64 -14.70
N LEU A 29 2.74 -39.79 -15.37
CA LEU A 29 1.67 -40.73 -15.66
C LEU A 29 1.22 -41.41 -14.36
N PHE A 30 -0.07 -41.40 -14.06
CA PHE A 30 -0.69 -42.39 -13.18
C PHE A 30 -1.95 -42.94 -13.86
N ASN A 31 -1.83 -44.16 -14.35
CA ASN A 31 -2.96 -45.01 -14.71
C ASN A 31 -3.62 -45.54 -13.43
N GLY A 32 -4.95 -45.51 -13.40
CA GLY A 32 -5.74 -45.89 -12.24
C GLY A 32 -5.87 -47.40 -11.99
N ARG A 33 -6.32 -47.73 -10.78
CA ARG A 33 -7.37 -48.73 -10.46
C ARG A 33 -7.64 -48.76 -8.95
N GLY A 34 -8.91 -48.55 -8.58
CA GLY A 34 -9.68 -49.35 -7.63
C GLY A 34 -9.26 -49.47 -6.14
N PHE A 35 -10.04 -48.78 -5.29
CA PHE A 35 -10.81 -49.30 -4.14
C PHE A 35 -10.09 -50.13 -3.04
N VAL A 36 -10.15 -49.66 -1.77
CA VAL A 36 -10.82 -50.30 -0.61
C VAL A 36 -10.70 -49.35 0.61
N SER A 37 -11.82 -49.13 1.30
CA SER A 37 -11.92 -48.47 2.62
C SER A 37 -11.67 -49.47 3.75
N PRO A 38 -11.00 -49.09 4.86
CA PRO A 38 -11.23 -49.73 6.14
C PRO A 38 -12.10 -48.85 7.05
N LYS A 39 -13.20 -49.44 7.50
CA LYS A 39 -13.95 -49.01 8.68
C LYS A 39 -13.09 -49.26 9.92
N SER A 40 -13.04 -48.32 10.86
CA SER A 40 -12.79 -48.64 12.26
C SER A 40 -13.70 -47.82 13.18
N ASN A 41 -14.42 -48.56 14.02
CA ASN A 41 -15.30 -48.09 15.09
C ASN A 41 -14.46 -47.78 16.34
N ALA A 42 -14.66 -46.63 16.97
CA ALA A 42 -14.43 -46.40 18.41
C ALA A 42 -15.18 -45.13 18.88
N PRO A 43 -15.55 -45.03 20.16
CA PRO A 43 -16.89 -44.59 20.57
C PRO A 43 -17.06 -43.09 20.80
N LEU A 44 -18.31 -42.67 20.64
CA LEU A 44 -18.86 -41.37 21.03
C LEU A 44 -18.76 -41.18 22.55
N LEU A 45 -17.95 -40.22 23.01
CA LEU A 45 -18.12 -39.60 24.32
C LEU A 45 -18.89 -38.28 24.13
N SER A 46 -20.14 -38.29 24.61
CA SER A 46 -20.98 -37.11 24.75
C SER A 46 -20.43 -36.20 25.85
N SER A 47 -19.77 -35.12 25.46
CA SER A 47 -19.51 -33.97 26.33
C SER A 47 -20.58 -32.93 26.06
N GLN A 48 -21.59 -32.89 26.92
CA GLN A 48 -22.55 -31.80 26.99
C GLN A 48 -21.79 -30.54 27.43
N ARG A 49 -21.47 -29.66 26.48
CA ARG A 49 -21.12 -28.27 26.78
C ARG A 49 -22.35 -27.41 26.64
N THR A 50 -22.81 -26.93 27.79
CA THR A 50 -23.83 -25.93 28.01
C THR A 50 -23.65 -24.75 27.06
N VAL A 51 -24.63 -24.51 26.20
CA VAL A 51 -24.74 -23.30 25.39
C VAL A 51 -25.18 -22.17 26.33
N SER A 52 -24.22 -21.41 26.83
CA SER A 52 -24.49 -20.14 27.50
C SER A 52 -24.96 -19.13 26.45
N SER A 53 -26.27 -18.88 26.42
CA SER A 53 -26.88 -17.80 25.65
C SER A 53 -26.36 -16.46 26.17
N ALA A 54 -25.37 -15.89 25.49
CA ALA A 54 -25.00 -14.49 25.69
C ALA A 54 -26.17 -13.61 25.22
N ARG A 55 -26.84 -12.95 26.18
CA ARG A 55 -27.88 -11.96 25.91
C ARG A 55 -27.33 -10.88 24.98
N SER A 56 -28.01 -10.73 23.84
CA SER A 56 -27.93 -9.54 22.99
C SER A 56 -28.28 -8.31 23.83
N ALA A 57 -27.27 -7.51 24.18
CA ALA A 57 -27.47 -6.19 24.74
C ALA A 57 -27.95 -5.26 23.61
N ARG A 58 -29.23 -4.95 23.63
CA ARG A 58 -29.86 -3.94 22.77
C ARG A 58 -29.31 -2.55 23.11
N GLY A 59 -28.94 -1.81 22.07
CA GLY A 59 -29.16 -0.37 21.94
C GLY A 59 -28.80 0.51 23.15
N GLY A 60 -27.52 0.62 23.46
CA GLY A 60 -27.01 1.80 24.18
C GLY A 60 -26.84 2.93 23.16
N SER A 61 -27.53 4.06 23.35
CA SER A 61 -27.20 5.32 22.69
C SER A 61 -25.70 5.56 22.88
N ALA A 62 -24.92 5.51 21.81
CA ALA A 62 -23.49 5.77 21.85
C ALA A 62 -23.29 7.15 22.48
N ALA A 63 -22.77 7.18 23.72
CA ALA A 63 -22.39 8.43 24.35
C ALA A 63 -21.48 9.17 23.36
N VAL A 64 -21.84 10.39 23.00
CA VAL A 64 -21.02 11.23 22.14
C VAL A 64 -19.76 11.53 22.94
N HIS A 65 -18.74 10.70 22.79
CA HIS A 65 -17.45 10.94 23.40
C HIS A 65 -16.97 12.31 22.92
N ALA A 66 -16.75 13.23 23.87
CA ALA A 66 -16.23 14.55 23.57
C ALA A 66 -14.92 14.40 22.80
N VAL A 67 -14.81 15.09 21.65
CA VAL A 67 -13.59 15.07 20.86
C VAL A 67 -12.49 15.76 21.68
N PRO A 68 -11.35 15.11 21.93
CA PRO A 68 -10.24 15.72 22.65
C PRO A 68 -9.79 17.04 22.02
N ALA A 69 -9.35 17.96 22.86
CA ALA A 69 -8.66 19.18 22.40
C ALA A 69 -7.37 18.80 21.65
N PRO A 70 -6.93 19.62 20.69
CA PRO A 70 -5.60 19.45 20.09
C PRO A 70 -4.52 19.40 21.17
N ARG A 71 -3.51 18.57 20.95
CA ARG A 71 -2.40 18.36 21.88
C ARG A 71 -1.62 19.66 22.13
N ASP A 72 -1.32 19.93 23.40
CA ASP A 72 -0.51 21.07 23.82
C ASP A 72 0.97 20.89 23.44
N GLY A 73 1.69 22.00 23.29
CA GLY A 73 3.14 21.99 23.04
C GLY A 73 3.56 21.61 21.61
N VAL A 74 2.61 21.44 20.69
CA VAL A 74 2.89 21.20 19.26
C VAL A 74 2.82 22.53 18.51
N ASP A 75 3.85 22.83 17.70
CA ASP A 75 3.83 23.96 16.77
C ASP A 75 2.97 23.60 15.54
N TRP A 76 1.68 23.91 15.63
CA TRP A 76 0.72 23.67 14.56
C TRP A 76 0.90 24.60 13.35
N GLU A 77 1.61 25.73 13.48
CA GLU A 77 1.77 26.72 12.40
C GLU A 77 2.82 26.27 11.38
N ASN A 78 3.87 25.61 11.85
CA ASN A 78 5.04 25.25 11.03
C ASN A 78 5.10 23.76 10.68
N LEU A 79 3.95 23.09 10.59
CA LEU A 79 3.89 21.71 10.14
C LEU A 79 4.22 21.60 8.64
N GLY A 80 5.22 20.79 8.30
CA GLY A 80 5.48 20.34 6.94
C GLY A 80 4.67 19.10 6.55
N PHE A 81 4.98 18.53 5.39
CA PHE A 81 4.55 17.19 5.01
C PHE A 81 5.66 16.19 5.34
N GLY A 82 5.64 15.65 6.56
CA GLY A 82 6.65 14.72 7.05
C GLY A 82 6.19 13.98 8.30
N LEU A 83 6.96 12.96 8.69
CA LEU A 83 6.76 12.27 9.96
C LEU A 83 7.44 13.06 11.08
N THR A 84 6.70 14.00 11.68
CA THR A 84 7.21 14.93 12.71
C THR A 84 7.19 14.36 14.12
N THR A 85 6.44 13.28 14.35
CA THR A 85 6.34 12.59 15.64
C THR A 85 6.24 11.08 15.46
N ARG A 86 6.63 10.33 16.50
CA ARG A 86 6.45 8.88 16.63
C ARG A 86 5.47 8.49 17.74
N ASP A 87 4.85 9.47 18.40
CA ASP A 87 3.98 9.25 19.56
C ASP A 87 2.51 8.97 19.17
N THR A 88 2.25 8.82 17.87
CA THR A 88 0.94 8.44 17.36
C THR A 88 0.68 6.95 17.57
N GLN A 89 -0.58 6.54 17.43
CA GLN A 89 -1.00 5.15 17.41
C GLN A 89 -1.20 4.69 15.96
N MET A 90 -0.95 3.42 15.70
CA MET A 90 -1.29 2.73 14.46
C MET A 90 -2.29 1.61 14.71
N VAL A 91 -3.03 1.23 13.67
CA VAL A 91 -4.04 0.17 13.72
C VAL A 91 -3.63 -0.94 12.76
N VAL A 92 -3.53 -2.17 13.23
CA VAL A 92 -2.99 -3.31 12.49
C VAL A 92 -3.99 -4.45 12.44
N ALA A 93 -4.22 -5.03 11.27
CA ALA A 93 -4.94 -6.28 11.07
C ALA A 93 -4.10 -7.21 10.20
N LYS A 94 -4.23 -8.52 10.42
CA LYS A 94 -3.53 -9.55 9.65
C LYS A 94 -4.53 -10.43 8.91
N CYS A 95 -4.08 -11.02 7.82
CA CYS A 95 -4.86 -11.94 7.00
C CYS A 95 -3.95 -13.05 6.48
N GLN A 96 -4.41 -14.29 6.56
CA GLN A 96 -3.73 -15.41 5.92
C GLN A 96 -4.12 -15.46 4.43
N LYS A 97 -3.47 -16.34 3.66
CA LYS A 97 -3.73 -16.49 2.23
C LYS A 97 -5.18 -16.87 1.88
N ASP A 98 -5.92 -17.46 2.81
CA ASP A 98 -7.33 -17.83 2.68
C ASP A 98 -8.28 -16.63 2.60
N GLY A 99 -7.81 -15.43 2.98
CA GLY A 99 -8.55 -14.19 2.83
C GLY A 99 -9.38 -13.80 4.04
N GLU A 100 -9.30 -14.52 5.16
CA GLU A 100 -9.97 -14.13 6.40
C GLU A 100 -9.12 -13.10 7.17
N TRP A 101 -9.72 -11.95 7.46
CA TRP A 101 -9.08 -10.88 8.22
C TRP A 101 -9.31 -11.10 9.72
N ALA A 102 -8.24 -11.12 10.49
CA ALA A 102 -8.29 -11.15 11.94
C ALA A 102 -8.75 -9.79 12.50
N ASP A 103 -9.16 -9.79 13.77
CA ASP A 103 -9.48 -8.57 14.50
C ASP A 103 -8.28 -7.62 14.51
N PHE A 104 -8.57 -6.33 14.37
CA PHE A 104 -7.53 -5.31 14.40
C PHE A 104 -7.10 -4.95 15.82
N GLN A 105 -5.87 -4.49 15.96
CA GLN A 105 -5.31 -3.99 17.21
C GLN A 105 -4.87 -2.54 17.05
N VAL A 106 -5.07 -1.74 18.09
CA VAL A 106 -4.50 -0.38 18.19
C VAL A 106 -3.25 -0.48 19.05
N GLN A 107 -2.13 0.03 18.54
CA GLN A 107 -0.85 -0.02 19.23
C GLN A 107 -0.03 1.25 18.95
N PRO A 108 0.99 1.57 19.75
CA PRO A 108 1.89 2.68 19.46
C PRO A 108 2.53 2.54 18.07
N TYR A 109 2.71 3.66 17.38
CA TYR A 109 3.45 3.70 16.13
C TYR A 109 4.89 3.22 16.36
N GLY A 110 5.34 2.31 15.51
CA GLY A 110 6.65 1.71 15.67
C GLY A 110 7.06 0.84 14.50
N PRO A 111 8.27 0.27 14.55
CA PRO A 111 8.70 -0.71 13.55
C PRO A 111 7.74 -1.92 13.54
N MET A 112 7.55 -2.49 12.35
CA MET A 112 6.83 -3.75 12.19
C MET A 112 7.84 -4.85 11.88
N GLU A 113 7.72 -5.99 12.56
CA GLU A 113 8.50 -7.18 12.25
C GLU A 113 8.06 -7.74 10.90
N MET A 114 9.03 -8.09 10.05
CA MET A 114 8.78 -8.62 8.72
C MET A 114 9.88 -9.61 8.35
N GLU A 115 9.50 -10.72 7.73
CA GLU A 115 10.47 -11.68 7.23
C GLU A 115 11.30 -11.06 6.10
N PRO A 116 12.62 -11.32 6.01
CA PRO A 116 13.43 -10.88 4.88
C PRO A 116 12.91 -11.40 3.53
N ALA A 117 12.26 -12.57 3.52
CA ALA A 117 11.65 -13.19 2.34
C ALA A 117 10.25 -12.62 2.01
N ALA A 118 9.76 -11.61 2.72
CA ALA A 118 8.43 -11.04 2.47
C ALA A 118 8.31 -10.53 1.02
N THR A 119 7.19 -10.86 0.38
CA THR A 119 6.94 -10.50 -1.03
C THR A 119 6.89 -8.99 -1.24
N ALA A 120 6.49 -8.22 -0.22
CA ALA A 120 6.53 -6.76 -0.28
C ALA A 120 7.97 -6.21 -0.41
N LEU A 121 8.94 -6.82 0.28
CA LEU A 121 10.35 -6.41 0.24
C LEU A 121 11.03 -6.81 -1.07
N ASN A 122 10.72 -8.01 -1.57
CA ASN A 122 11.43 -8.61 -2.70
C ASN A 122 10.78 -8.29 -4.06
N TYR A 123 9.45 -8.17 -4.11
CA TYR A 123 8.68 -8.05 -5.36
C TYR A 123 7.74 -6.84 -5.37
N GLY A 124 7.76 -6.00 -4.34
CA GLY A 124 6.93 -4.80 -4.27
C GLY A 124 5.43 -5.07 -4.17
N GLN A 125 5.03 -6.23 -3.62
CA GLN A 125 3.61 -6.58 -3.37
C GLN A 125 3.04 -5.75 -2.21
N ALA A 126 2.87 -4.45 -2.45
CA ALA A 126 2.43 -3.48 -1.48
C ALA A 126 1.61 -2.36 -2.14
N LEU A 127 0.51 -2.02 -1.48
CA LEU A 127 -0.42 -0.95 -1.86
C LEU A 127 -0.52 0.06 -0.72
N PHE A 128 -0.85 1.30 -1.06
CA PHE A 128 -1.12 2.30 -0.04
C PHE A 128 -2.24 3.25 -0.41
N GLU A 129 -2.83 3.86 0.60
CA GLU A 129 -3.80 4.93 0.45
C GLU A 129 -3.35 6.22 1.13
N GLY A 130 -4.09 7.29 0.87
CA GLY A 130 -3.86 8.57 1.55
C GLY A 130 -5.18 9.29 1.75
N MET A 131 -5.46 9.64 3.00
CA MET A 131 -6.61 10.45 3.35
C MET A 131 -6.30 11.33 4.55
N LYS A 132 -7.18 12.28 4.84
CA LYS A 132 -6.96 13.30 5.85
C LYS A 132 -8.19 13.41 6.75
N ALA A 133 -7.95 13.41 8.05
CA ALA A 133 -8.92 13.79 9.06
C ALA A 133 -8.69 15.25 9.44
N HIS A 134 -9.75 16.05 9.46
CA HIS A 134 -9.67 17.46 9.83
C HIS A 134 -10.72 17.83 10.87
N ARG A 135 -10.37 18.79 11.72
CA ARG A 135 -11.27 19.40 12.67
C ARG A 135 -12.10 20.47 11.97
N THR A 136 -13.40 20.40 12.15
CA THR A 136 -14.38 21.37 11.63
C THR A 136 -14.59 22.51 12.63
N SER A 137 -15.10 23.65 12.17
CA SER A 137 -15.54 24.78 13.02
C SER A 137 -16.56 24.41 14.09
N LYS A 138 -17.27 23.29 13.92
CA LYS A 138 -18.21 22.73 14.91
C LYS A 138 -17.55 21.76 15.89
N GLY A 139 -16.21 21.70 15.94
CA GLY A 139 -15.46 20.83 16.85
C GLY A 139 -15.45 19.34 16.51
N ARG A 140 -16.09 18.92 15.39
CA ARG A 140 -16.10 17.52 14.94
C ARG A 140 -14.85 17.20 14.14
N ILE A 141 -14.38 15.94 14.19
CA ILE A 141 -13.38 15.41 13.28
C ILE A 141 -14.09 14.63 12.17
N VAL A 142 -13.73 14.89 10.92
CA VAL A 142 -14.34 14.23 9.75
C VAL A 142 -13.28 13.74 8.76
N LEU A 143 -13.61 12.65 8.07
CA LEU A 143 -12.87 12.13 6.91
C LEU A 143 -13.63 12.47 5.63
N PHE A 144 -12.92 12.79 4.56
CA PHE A 144 -13.54 13.01 3.25
C PHE A 144 -13.56 11.73 2.42
N ARG A 145 -14.77 11.18 2.21
CA ARG A 145 -15.04 10.04 1.32
C ARG A 145 -14.12 8.81 1.51
N PRO A 146 -13.89 8.34 2.75
CA PRO A 146 -12.99 7.22 3.02
C PRO A 146 -13.38 5.91 2.29
N GLU A 147 -14.67 5.74 1.95
CA GLU A 147 -15.17 4.63 1.14
C GLU A 147 -14.56 4.58 -0.26
N MET A 148 -14.23 5.73 -0.85
CA MET A 148 -13.58 5.78 -2.16
C MET A 148 -12.13 5.30 -2.11
N ASN A 149 -11.43 5.57 -1.00
CA ASN A 149 -10.10 5.03 -0.74
C ASN A 149 -10.17 3.50 -0.53
N ALA A 150 -11.16 3.01 0.24
CA ALA A 150 -11.38 1.59 0.45
C ALA A 150 -11.57 0.84 -0.89
N ARG A 151 -12.48 1.34 -1.74
CA ARG A 151 -12.74 0.76 -3.07
C ARG A 151 -11.52 0.78 -3.98
N ARG A 152 -10.71 1.85 -3.93
CA ARG A 152 -9.48 1.93 -4.73
C ARG A 152 -8.43 0.95 -4.25
N MET A 153 -8.27 0.79 -2.93
CA MET A 153 -7.38 -0.23 -2.38
C MET A 153 -7.84 -1.65 -2.74
N ALA A 154 -9.15 -1.94 -2.67
CA ALA A 154 -9.69 -3.25 -3.04
C ALA A 154 -9.39 -3.63 -4.51
N ARG A 155 -9.55 -2.70 -5.46
CA ARG A 155 -9.14 -2.92 -6.87
C ARG A 155 -7.63 -3.15 -7.01
N GLY A 156 -6.83 -2.43 -6.22
CA GLY A 156 -5.39 -2.65 -6.15
C GLY A 156 -5.05 -4.05 -5.64
N ALA A 157 -5.74 -4.51 -4.59
CA ALA A 157 -5.53 -5.79 -3.95
C ALA A 157 -5.76 -6.93 -4.95
N GLU A 158 -6.87 -6.89 -5.68
CA GLU A 158 -7.18 -7.83 -6.76
C GLU A 158 -6.07 -7.86 -7.82
N ARG A 159 -5.59 -6.69 -8.27
CA ARG A 159 -4.52 -6.59 -9.26
C ARG A 159 -3.19 -7.18 -8.78
N PHE A 160 -2.97 -7.21 -7.46
CA PHE A 160 -1.74 -7.68 -6.82
C PHE A 160 -1.86 -9.09 -6.23
N LEU A 161 -2.96 -9.81 -6.50
CA LEU A 161 -3.26 -11.12 -5.93
C LEU A 161 -3.30 -11.13 -4.40
N MET A 162 -3.75 -10.01 -3.81
CA MET A 162 -3.90 -9.83 -2.37
C MET A 162 -5.39 -9.94 -1.99
N PRO A 163 -5.74 -10.49 -0.82
CA PRO A 163 -7.10 -10.43 -0.29
C PRO A 163 -7.57 -8.98 -0.16
N PRO A 164 -8.71 -8.60 -0.78
CA PRO A 164 -9.28 -7.28 -0.57
C PRO A 164 -9.69 -7.07 0.88
N ILE A 165 -9.40 -5.89 1.44
CA ILE A 165 -9.96 -5.49 2.74
C ILE A 165 -11.46 -5.26 2.56
N PRO A 166 -12.34 -5.87 3.37
CA PRO A 166 -13.76 -5.53 3.37
C PRO A 166 -13.95 -4.03 3.64
N GLU A 167 -14.77 -3.34 2.84
CA GLU A 167 -14.99 -1.88 2.95
C GLU A 167 -15.35 -1.48 4.38
N LYS A 168 -16.21 -2.27 5.05
CA LYS A 168 -16.60 -2.05 6.44
C LYS A 168 -15.39 -2.08 7.40
N LEU A 169 -14.55 -3.11 7.31
CA LEU A 169 -13.36 -3.26 8.16
C LEU A 169 -12.37 -2.11 7.92
N PHE A 170 -12.17 -1.71 6.66
CA PHE A 170 -11.34 -0.56 6.31
C PHE A 170 -11.83 0.72 6.99
N LEU A 171 -13.14 0.98 6.95
CA LEU A 171 -13.76 2.16 7.57
C LEU A 171 -13.69 2.11 9.10
N GLU A 172 -13.91 0.95 9.71
CA GLU A 172 -13.77 0.72 11.15
C GLU A 172 -12.35 1.00 11.63
N MET A 173 -11.34 0.52 10.91
CA MET A 173 -9.93 0.78 11.20
C MET A 173 -9.55 2.25 10.99
N CYS A 174 -10.10 2.92 9.97
CA CYS A 174 -9.92 4.38 9.81
C CYS A 174 -10.49 5.13 11.01
N GLY A 175 -11.69 4.76 11.46
CA GLY A 175 -12.32 5.33 12.66
C GLY A 175 -11.51 5.06 13.92
N ALA A 176 -10.95 3.86 14.08
CA ALA A 176 -10.07 3.52 15.19
C ALA A 176 -8.79 4.36 15.17
N ALA A 177 -8.15 4.52 14.00
CA ALA A 177 -6.95 5.32 13.84
C ALA A 177 -7.19 6.80 14.17
N VAL A 178 -8.32 7.37 13.73
CA VAL A 178 -8.70 8.75 14.08
C VAL A 178 -8.96 8.89 15.57
N ARG A 179 -9.73 7.98 16.18
CA ARG A 179 -10.05 8.05 17.62
C ARG A 179 -8.80 7.93 18.50
N ALA A 180 -7.89 7.02 18.15
CA ALA A 180 -6.64 6.80 18.89
C ALA A 180 -5.65 7.98 18.77
N ASN A 181 -5.86 8.88 17.81
CA ASN A 181 -4.98 10.01 17.52
C ASN A 181 -5.74 11.35 17.48
N ALA A 182 -6.88 11.45 18.18
CA ALA A 182 -7.79 12.59 18.05
C ALA A 182 -7.19 13.92 18.54
N ASP A 183 -6.29 13.85 19.52
CA ASP A 183 -5.49 14.97 20.04
C ASP A 183 -4.39 15.41 19.05
N TRP A 184 -3.89 14.50 18.21
CA TRP A 184 -2.99 14.80 17.12
C TRP A 184 -3.67 15.44 15.89
N VAL A 185 -5.00 15.58 15.88
CA VAL A 185 -5.70 16.32 14.82
C VAL A 185 -5.51 17.82 15.04
N PRO A 186 -4.84 18.54 14.12
CA PRO A 186 -4.57 19.96 14.28
C PRO A 186 -5.84 20.80 14.51
N PRO A 187 -5.70 21.99 15.12
CA PRO A 187 -6.76 22.99 15.13
C PRO A 187 -7.28 23.29 13.71
N GLU A 188 -8.52 23.76 13.60
CA GLU A 188 -9.09 24.13 12.31
C GLU A 188 -8.19 25.15 11.58
N GLY A 189 -7.92 24.89 10.30
CA GLY A 189 -7.08 25.75 9.46
C GLY A 189 -5.57 25.60 9.67
N LYS A 190 -5.11 24.83 10.65
CA LYS A 190 -3.69 24.64 10.98
C LYS A 190 -3.06 23.37 10.42
N GLY A 191 -3.84 22.50 9.78
CA GLY A 191 -3.34 21.29 9.16
C GLY A 191 -4.38 20.17 9.22
N GLU A 192 -3.92 18.96 8.94
CA GLU A 192 -4.75 17.76 9.01
C GLU A 192 -3.98 16.60 9.65
N LEU A 193 -4.70 15.63 10.21
CA LEU A 193 -4.12 14.33 10.52
C LEU A 193 -4.14 13.47 9.26
N TYR A 194 -2.97 13.17 8.72
CA TYR A 194 -2.83 12.33 7.54
C TYR A 194 -2.85 10.86 7.95
N LEU A 195 -3.77 10.09 7.37
CA LEU A 195 -3.85 8.64 7.53
C LEU A 195 -3.17 7.96 6.34
N ARG A 196 -2.30 6.99 6.63
CA ARG A 196 -1.64 6.12 5.64
C ARG A 196 -2.05 4.67 5.87
N PRO A 197 -3.11 4.20 5.18
CA PRO A 197 -3.35 2.78 5.04
C PRO A 197 -2.30 2.14 4.14
N LEU A 198 -1.75 1.00 4.55
CA LEU A 198 -0.83 0.14 3.79
C LEU A 198 -1.40 -1.28 3.78
N LEU A 199 -1.42 -1.91 2.62
CA LEU A 199 -1.70 -3.33 2.48
C LEU A 199 -0.43 -4.00 1.92
N ILE A 200 0.13 -4.94 2.67
CA ILE A 200 1.49 -5.46 2.50
C ILE A 200 1.46 -6.98 2.45
N GLY A 201 2.10 -7.61 1.45
CA GLY A 201 2.43 -9.03 1.50
C GLY A 201 3.56 -9.28 2.50
N SER A 202 3.20 -9.68 3.73
CA SER A 202 4.12 -9.80 4.88
C SER A 202 4.77 -11.17 5.02
N GLY A 203 4.22 -12.20 4.38
CA GLY A 203 4.71 -13.57 4.50
C GLY A 203 5.85 -13.91 3.53
N GLY A 204 6.74 -14.80 3.95
CA GLY A 204 7.90 -15.22 3.18
C GLY A 204 7.57 -16.08 1.96
N ALA A 205 8.07 -15.67 0.79
CA ALA A 205 8.05 -16.48 -0.42
C ALA A 205 9.20 -16.11 -1.37
N LEU A 206 9.89 -17.12 -1.92
CA LEU A 206 10.93 -16.94 -2.94
C LEU A 206 10.39 -16.99 -4.38
N GLY A 207 9.19 -17.53 -4.56
CA GLY A 207 8.51 -17.56 -5.85
C GLY A 207 7.71 -16.27 -6.06
N VAL A 208 7.66 -15.78 -7.30
CA VAL A 208 6.79 -14.66 -7.66
C VAL A 208 5.33 -15.12 -7.65
N GLY A 209 4.52 -14.55 -6.76
CA GLY A 209 3.11 -14.93 -6.62
C GLY A 209 2.41 -14.24 -5.45
N ALA A 210 1.25 -14.79 -5.07
CA ALA A 210 0.50 -14.36 -3.89
C ALA A 210 1.27 -14.69 -2.60
N SER A 211 1.37 -13.71 -1.69
CA SER A 211 1.95 -13.90 -0.35
C SER A 211 1.15 -14.93 0.47
N PRO A 212 1.81 -15.69 1.36
CA PRO A 212 1.12 -16.54 2.33
C PRO A 212 0.46 -15.75 3.47
N GLU A 213 0.96 -14.56 3.79
CA GLU A 213 0.41 -13.67 4.85
C GLU A 213 0.35 -12.22 4.35
N TYR A 214 -0.65 -11.49 4.81
CA TYR A 214 -0.85 -10.07 4.54
C TYR A 214 -1.02 -9.28 5.84
N THR A 215 -0.47 -8.07 5.85
CA THR A 215 -0.68 -7.09 6.92
C THR A 215 -1.35 -5.86 6.34
N PHE A 216 -2.45 -5.44 6.96
CA PHE A 216 -3.09 -4.16 6.73
C PHE A 216 -2.86 -3.25 7.93
N VAL A 217 -2.24 -2.11 7.71
CA VAL A 217 -1.91 -1.15 8.78
C VAL A 217 -2.32 0.26 8.39
N ILE A 218 -2.86 1.00 9.35
CA ILE A 218 -3.10 2.44 9.23
C ILE A 218 -2.26 3.15 10.28
N TYR A 219 -1.27 3.92 9.84
CA TYR A 219 -0.60 4.87 10.72
C TYR A 219 -1.06 6.30 10.43
N ALA A 220 -0.84 7.19 11.39
CA ALA A 220 -1.22 8.59 11.29
C ALA A 220 -0.07 9.54 11.65
N ALA A 221 -0.06 10.72 11.04
CA ALA A 221 0.85 11.80 11.38
C ALA A 221 0.19 13.17 11.14
N PRO A 222 0.38 14.17 12.02
CA PRO A 222 -0.07 15.53 11.77
C PRO A 222 0.76 16.14 10.64
N VAL A 223 0.10 16.77 9.67
CA VAL A 223 0.74 17.43 8.54
C VAL A 223 0.14 18.81 8.33
N GLY A 224 0.95 19.75 7.84
CA GLY A 224 0.49 21.07 7.47
C GLY A 224 0.05 21.14 6.01
N ARG A 225 -0.19 22.37 5.55
CA ARG A 225 -0.63 22.64 4.18
C ARG A 225 0.52 22.36 3.21
N TYR A 226 0.23 21.59 2.16
CA TYR A 226 1.25 21.19 1.18
C TYR A 226 1.68 22.35 0.25
N PHE A 227 0.80 23.33 0.00
CA PHE A 227 1.10 24.49 -0.84
C PHE A 227 0.87 25.78 -0.05
N SER A 228 1.94 26.58 0.12
CA SER A 228 1.89 27.93 0.66
C SER A 228 1.76 28.96 -0.48
N GLY A 229 0.56 29.11 -1.02
CA GLY A 229 0.15 30.27 -1.84
C GLY A 229 0.74 30.42 -3.25
N ALA A 230 1.86 29.81 -3.57
CA ALA A 230 2.41 29.79 -4.93
C ALA A 230 1.96 28.53 -5.68
N GLY A 231 1.36 28.69 -6.87
CA GLY A 231 1.03 27.57 -7.75
C GLY A 231 2.27 26.72 -8.08
N ALA A 232 2.06 25.43 -8.37
CA ALA A 232 3.15 24.53 -8.70
C ALA A 232 3.73 24.86 -10.09
N ARG A 233 5.06 25.03 -10.17
CA ARG A 233 5.77 25.02 -11.46
C ARG A 233 5.91 23.59 -11.94
N LEU A 234 5.41 23.30 -13.14
CA LEU A 234 5.36 21.96 -13.72
C LEU A 234 6.47 21.76 -14.77
N LEU A 235 7.25 20.69 -14.64
CA LEU A 235 8.16 20.23 -15.69
C LEU A 235 7.43 19.24 -16.60
N VAL A 236 7.43 19.52 -17.91
CA VAL A 236 6.93 18.61 -18.94
C VAL A 236 8.12 17.91 -19.60
N GLU A 237 8.18 16.58 -19.53
CA GLU A 237 9.27 15.80 -20.09
C GLU A 237 8.72 14.53 -20.76
N GLY A 238 9.27 14.17 -21.93
CA GLY A 238 8.87 12.98 -22.69
C GLY A 238 9.89 11.83 -22.67
N SER A 239 10.97 11.92 -21.90
CA SER A 239 12.01 10.88 -21.79
C SER A 239 11.67 9.81 -20.75
N HIS A 240 10.68 10.04 -19.91
CA HIS A 240 10.26 9.14 -18.83
C HIS A 240 8.75 8.91 -18.88
N ASN A 241 8.34 7.65 -18.75
CA ASN A 241 6.94 7.26 -18.61
C ASN A 241 6.65 6.92 -17.15
N ARG A 242 5.69 7.61 -16.52
CA ARG A 242 5.23 7.27 -15.15
C ARG A 242 4.47 5.94 -15.10
N ALA A 243 3.74 5.66 -16.16
CA ALA A 243 2.92 4.46 -16.31
C ALA A 243 2.95 4.06 -17.79
N ALA A 244 2.72 2.77 -18.04
CA ALA A 244 2.51 2.23 -19.37
C ALA A 244 1.09 1.63 -19.47
N PRO A 245 0.51 1.54 -20.68
CA PRO A 245 -0.70 0.76 -20.91
C PRO A 245 -0.55 -0.65 -20.33
N LEU A 246 -1.61 -1.16 -19.69
CA LEU A 246 -1.63 -2.46 -19.01
C LEU A 246 -0.63 -2.58 -17.83
N GLY A 247 0.08 -1.52 -17.47
CA GLY A 247 0.87 -1.45 -16.24
C GLY A 247 -0.01 -1.27 -15.01
N THR A 248 0.61 -0.86 -13.90
CA THR A 248 -0.01 -0.70 -12.58
C THR A 248 -0.38 0.75 -12.27
N GLY A 249 -0.34 1.66 -13.24
CA GLY A 249 -0.47 3.11 -13.01
C GLY A 249 -1.85 3.58 -12.52
N ASP A 250 -2.87 2.75 -12.65
CA ASP A 250 -4.25 2.98 -12.22
C ASP A 250 -4.50 2.59 -10.74
N VAL A 251 -3.54 1.91 -10.11
CA VAL A 251 -3.58 1.52 -8.69
C VAL A 251 -2.47 2.23 -7.90
N LYS A 252 -2.64 2.41 -6.59
CA LYS A 252 -1.61 3.00 -5.71
C LYS A 252 -0.61 1.93 -5.24
N ALA A 253 0.04 1.28 -6.19
CA ALA A 253 1.14 0.37 -5.92
C ALA A 253 2.39 1.10 -5.49
N ALA A 254 3.11 0.58 -4.49
CA ALA A 254 4.35 1.16 -3.99
C ALA A 254 5.40 1.31 -5.11
N GLY A 255 5.54 0.29 -5.96
CA GLY A 255 6.50 0.28 -7.08
C GLY A 255 6.31 1.41 -8.11
N ASN A 256 5.10 1.96 -8.24
CA ASN A 256 4.83 3.09 -9.14
C ASN A 256 5.59 4.37 -8.73
N TYR A 257 5.97 4.48 -7.47
CA TYR A 257 6.58 5.68 -6.92
C TYR A 257 8.12 5.59 -6.83
N ALA A 258 8.68 4.37 -6.79
CA ALA A 258 10.13 4.18 -6.70
C ALA A 258 10.86 4.79 -7.91
N GLN A 259 10.33 4.59 -9.11
CA GLN A 259 10.85 5.17 -10.35
C GLN A 259 10.81 6.71 -10.40
N GLU A 260 9.92 7.35 -9.62
CA GLU A 260 9.84 8.81 -9.55
C GLU A 260 10.93 9.41 -8.64
N ALA A 261 11.48 8.65 -7.69
CA ALA A 261 12.45 9.16 -6.73
C ALA A 261 13.72 9.70 -7.40
N GLN A 262 14.31 8.93 -8.32
CA GLN A 262 15.49 9.36 -9.07
C GLN A 262 15.20 10.55 -9.99
N ARG A 263 13.96 10.65 -10.49
CA ARG A 263 13.53 11.80 -11.30
C ARG A 263 13.42 13.06 -10.46
N ILE A 264 12.76 12.98 -9.30
CA ILE A 264 12.65 14.10 -8.35
C ILE A 264 14.05 14.58 -7.99
N LEU A 265 14.97 13.66 -7.63
CA LEU A 265 16.34 14.02 -7.28
C LEU A 265 17.05 14.74 -8.43
N ARG A 266 17.01 14.20 -9.65
CA ARG A 266 17.66 14.83 -10.83
C ARG A 266 17.12 16.23 -11.09
N ASN A 267 15.80 16.42 -11.04
CA ASN A 267 15.18 17.69 -11.39
C ASN A 267 15.37 18.75 -10.29
N THR A 268 15.37 18.35 -9.01
CA THR A 268 15.69 19.26 -7.90
C THR A 268 17.16 19.70 -7.92
N VAL A 269 18.08 18.81 -8.32
CA VAL A 269 19.54 19.07 -8.29
C VAL A 269 20.07 19.75 -9.55
N THR A 270 19.55 19.42 -10.74
CA THR A 270 20.23 19.76 -12.01
C THR A 270 19.62 20.89 -12.80
N ARG A 271 18.33 21.25 -12.63
CA ARG A 271 17.71 22.29 -13.46
C ARG A 271 16.36 22.74 -12.91
N VAL A 272 16.32 24.01 -12.48
CA VAL A 272 15.14 24.88 -12.39
C VAL A 272 14.16 24.49 -11.28
N GLY A 273 13.96 25.38 -10.30
CA GLY A 273 13.07 25.20 -9.14
C GLY A 273 11.60 24.92 -9.49
N HIS A 274 11.31 23.68 -9.88
CA HIS A 274 9.98 23.12 -10.14
C HIS A 274 9.53 22.28 -8.95
N SER A 275 8.24 22.36 -8.63
CA SER A 275 7.65 21.69 -7.46
C SER A 275 6.98 20.37 -7.80
N SER A 276 6.74 20.08 -9.09
CA SER A 276 6.06 18.87 -9.56
C SER A 276 6.33 18.59 -11.04
N CYS A 277 6.07 17.36 -11.47
CA CYS A 277 6.27 16.90 -12.85
C CYS A 277 4.93 16.54 -13.51
N LEU A 278 4.71 17.02 -14.74
CA LEU A 278 3.58 16.63 -15.58
C LEU A 278 4.06 15.53 -16.56
N ASN A 279 3.28 14.45 -16.66
CA ASN A 279 3.62 13.30 -17.50
C ASN A 279 2.86 13.33 -18.81
N MET A 280 3.58 13.23 -19.92
CA MET A 280 2.99 13.05 -21.24
C MET A 280 3.18 11.63 -21.73
N PHE A 281 2.11 10.99 -22.20
CA PHE A 281 2.20 9.74 -22.94
C PHE A 281 2.67 10.05 -24.38
N LYS A 282 3.71 9.36 -24.85
CA LYS A 282 4.32 9.57 -26.16
C LYS A 282 3.60 8.91 -27.35
N HIS A 283 2.47 8.23 -27.14
CA HIS A 283 1.73 7.56 -28.21
C HIS A 283 0.34 8.16 -28.44
N PRO A 284 -0.10 8.34 -29.70
CA PRO A 284 -1.48 8.73 -29.99
C PRO A 284 -2.41 7.65 -29.43
N ILE A 285 -3.32 8.06 -28.55
CA ILE A 285 -4.46 7.25 -28.17
C ILE A 285 -5.28 7.06 -29.45
N LEU A 286 -5.24 5.86 -30.02
CA LEU A 286 -6.04 5.51 -31.18
C LEU A 286 -7.50 5.41 -30.72
N ILE A 287 -8.21 6.53 -30.72
CA ILE A 287 -9.67 6.55 -30.55
C ILE A 287 -10.23 5.97 -31.84
N ARG A 288 -10.58 4.67 -31.84
CA ARG A 288 -11.46 4.13 -32.87
C ARG A 288 -12.81 4.83 -32.71
N LYS A 289 -13.19 5.62 -33.72
CA LYS A 289 -14.56 6.09 -33.90
C LYS A 289 -15.51 4.92 -34.09
#